data_AF-A0A7J7PKS7-F1
#
_entry.id   AF-A0A7J7PKS7-F1
#
_cell.length_a   1.000
_cell.length_b   1.000
_cell.length_c   1.000
_cell.angle_alpha   90.00
_cell.angle_beta   90.00
_cell.angle_gamma   90.00
#
_symmetry.space_group_name_H-M   'P 1'
#
loop_
_entity.id
_entity.type
_entity.pdbx_description
1 polymer ?
#
loop_
_entity_poly.entity_id
_entity_poly.type
_entity_poly.pdbx_seq_one_letter_code
_entity_poly.pdbx_strand_id
1 'polypeptide(L)'
;MPKKGDLTDPGNYRGITLLSVLYKFYTSVLNQRLIKFAEGEQQEQEQQIQAQQQQQQQQQQPRATAATAAAAPLLHETQAIDKAQYKQQQQCQQAEQSHTYPAPCSGPVTAAERASVVDSMTCAAGLLQLPSDALFLSVSLLDRYLARLSTTAAADAEALSLLSTACLWIAAKFEQCVVPLSSCFLTASRQCSSPHNRQLLVACEAHVLQALDYRVVPRPTAKACLRAILAASDAESATVPDSSPMAVCAAYLCEMSLLESRLVPFLPSQVAAAAFAGASLLTATPLAHRQLMASTGYSLAQLKQPLQLLLSVHHVLYQGRALPQDSMYATARRYMAADKAWVGLLPSIASTDDQRLKRADIVNV
;
A
#
# COMPACT_ATOMS: atom_id res chain seq x y z
N MET A 1 -18.44 2.71 40.21
CA MET A 1 -18.67 2.73 38.75
C MET A 1 -17.70 3.73 38.16
N PRO A 2 -16.73 3.32 37.33
CA PRO A 2 -15.81 4.27 36.73
C PRO A 2 -16.56 5.10 35.68
N LYS A 3 -16.27 6.40 35.63
CA LYS A 3 -16.93 7.36 34.74
C LYS A 3 -16.49 7.11 33.30
N LYS A 4 -17.44 7.22 32.36
CA LYS A 4 -17.16 7.27 30.92
C LYS A 4 -16.15 8.38 30.64
N GLY A 5 -14.94 8.03 30.19
CA GLY A 5 -13.90 9.00 29.78
C GLY A 5 -12.63 9.05 30.63
N ASP A 6 -12.38 8.08 31.51
CA ASP A 6 -11.16 8.06 32.32
C ASP A 6 -9.91 7.68 31.48
N LEU A 7 -8.82 8.42 31.70
CA LEU A 7 -7.57 8.44 30.91
C LEU A 7 -6.54 7.38 31.36
N THR A 8 -6.82 6.66 32.43
CA THR A 8 -5.89 5.74 33.11
C THR A 8 -6.15 4.27 32.79
N ASP A 9 -7.14 3.97 31.95
CA ASP A 9 -7.41 2.62 31.46
C ASP A 9 -6.58 2.32 30.20
N PRO A 10 -5.63 1.35 30.23
CA PRO A 10 -4.88 0.92 29.04
C PRO A 10 -5.77 0.37 27.92
N GLY A 11 -7.07 0.14 28.18
CA GLY A 11 -8.09 -0.20 27.18
C GLY A 11 -8.69 0.98 26.40
N ASN A 12 -8.36 2.24 26.71
CA ASN A 12 -9.09 3.40 26.18
C ASN A 12 -8.33 4.24 25.13
N TYR A 13 -7.19 3.76 24.62
CA TYR A 13 -6.32 4.52 23.71
C TYR A 13 -6.02 3.83 22.36
N ARG A 14 -7.05 3.25 21.73
CA ARG A 14 -6.92 2.69 20.37
C ARG A 14 -7.88 3.36 19.40
N GLY A 15 -7.55 4.59 18.98
CA GLY A 15 -7.80 5.25 17.68
C GLY A 15 -9.15 5.21 16.94
N ILE A 16 -10.12 4.38 17.31
CA ILE A 16 -11.23 3.98 16.44
C ILE A 16 -12.34 5.04 16.39
N THR A 17 -12.55 5.78 17.48
CA THR A 17 -13.56 6.86 17.53
C THR A 17 -13.09 8.15 16.85
N LEU A 18 -11.79 8.44 16.83
CA LEU A 18 -11.26 9.57 16.06
C LEU A 18 -11.25 9.25 14.55
N LEU A 19 -10.93 8.01 14.19
CA LEU A 19 -10.94 7.56 12.79
C LEU A 19 -12.33 7.65 12.15
N SER A 20 -13.42 7.24 12.81
CA SER A 20 -14.75 7.28 12.16
C SER A 20 -15.34 8.69 12.01
N VAL A 21 -15.06 9.58 12.96
CA VAL A 21 -15.55 10.97 12.96
C VAL A 21 -14.71 11.84 12.02
N LEU A 22 -13.38 11.68 12.03
CA LEU A 22 -12.50 12.39 11.10
C LEU A 22 -12.56 11.82 9.69
N TYR A 23 -12.82 10.52 9.50
CA TYR A 23 -13.07 9.92 8.19
C TYR A 23 -14.21 10.60 7.47
N LYS A 24 -15.31 10.97 8.13
CA LYS A 24 -16.46 11.66 7.50
C LYS A 24 -16.13 13.09 7.05
N PHE A 25 -15.35 13.83 7.85
CA PHE A 25 -14.98 15.20 7.51
C PHE A 25 -13.88 15.25 6.44
N TYR A 26 -12.88 14.36 6.56
CA TYR A 26 -11.78 14.18 5.64
C TYR A 26 -12.22 13.65 4.26
N THR A 27 -13.16 12.70 4.23
CA THR A 27 -13.71 12.17 2.97
C THR A 27 -14.53 13.19 2.20
N SER A 28 -15.25 14.12 2.86
CA SER A 28 -15.99 15.18 2.16
C SER A 28 -15.07 16.07 1.29
N VAL A 29 -13.92 16.46 1.86
CA VAL A 29 -12.90 17.32 1.23
C VAL A 29 -12.28 16.67 0.00
N LEU A 30 -11.80 15.43 0.13
CA LEU A 30 -11.24 14.68 -1.01
C LEU A 30 -12.32 14.24 -1.99
N ASN A 31 -13.52 13.89 -1.52
CA ASN A 31 -14.64 13.51 -2.38
C ASN A 31 -15.07 14.65 -3.28
N GLN A 32 -15.20 15.89 -2.79
CA GLN A 32 -15.61 17.01 -3.65
C GLN A 32 -14.63 17.26 -4.80
N ARG A 33 -13.32 17.13 -4.55
CA ARG A 33 -12.32 17.30 -5.62
C ARG A 33 -12.26 16.11 -6.57
N LEU A 34 -12.34 14.89 -6.04
CA LEU A 34 -12.36 13.68 -6.85
C LEU A 34 -13.66 13.51 -7.65
N ILE A 35 -14.79 14.03 -7.14
CA ILE A 35 -16.07 14.11 -7.87
C ILE A 35 -15.96 15.14 -8.99
N LYS A 36 -15.48 16.37 -8.70
CA LYS A 36 -15.24 17.39 -9.74
C LYS A 36 -14.27 16.90 -10.82
N PHE A 37 -13.27 16.11 -10.45
CA PHE A 37 -12.34 15.48 -11.39
C PHE A 37 -13.03 14.39 -12.23
N ALA A 38 -13.78 13.48 -11.61
CA ALA A 38 -14.50 12.43 -12.33
C ALA A 38 -15.57 13.01 -13.28
N GLU A 39 -16.22 14.10 -12.88
CA GLU A 39 -17.16 14.87 -13.72
C GLU A 39 -16.43 15.58 -14.88
N GLY A 40 -15.21 16.06 -14.65
CA GLY A 40 -14.32 16.59 -15.70
C GLY A 40 -13.92 15.53 -16.73
N GLU A 41 -13.53 14.33 -16.28
CA GLU A 41 -13.20 13.20 -17.17
C GLU A 41 -14.39 12.75 -18.03
N GLN A 42 -15.62 12.78 -17.49
CA GLN A 42 -16.82 12.50 -18.27
C GLN A 42 -17.04 13.54 -19.37
N GLN A 43 -16.86 14.83 -19.05
CA GLN A 43 -17.00 15.91 -20.03
C GLN A 43 -15.90 15.86 -21.10
N GLU A 44 -14.67 15.53 -20.74
CA GLU A 44 -13.57 15.37 -21.68
C GLU A 44 -13.74 14.14 -22.58
N GLN A 45 -14.18 13.00 -22.02
CA GLN A 45 -14.49 11.82 -22.84
C GLN A 45 -15.66 12.11 -23.79
N GLU A 46 -16.70 12.79 -23.32
CA GLU A 46 -17.81 13.23 -24.19
C GLU A 46 -17.34 14.19 -25.28
N GLN A 47 -16.46 15.15 -24.97
CA GLN A 47 -15.89 16.07 -25.94
C GLN A 47 -14.94 15.38 -26.93
N GLN A 48 -14.13 14.40 -26.49
CA GLN A 48 -13.26 13.62 -27.37
C GLN A 48 -14.05 12.67 -28.26
N ILE A 49 -15.14 12.07 -27.74
CA ILE A 49 -16.06 11.25 -28.53
C ILE A 49 -16.78 12.13 -29.55
N GLN A 50 -17.25 13.33 -29.17
CA GLN A 50 -17.84 14.29 -30.11
C GLN A 50 -16.83 14.79 -31.14
N ALA A 51 -15.58 15.07 -30.76
CA ALA A 51 -14.52 15.50 -31.66
C ALA A 51 -14.13 14.37 -32.63
N GLN A 52 -14.05 13.12 -32.17
CA GLN A 52 -13.85 11.96 -33.04
C GLN A 52 -15.04 11.73 -33.98
N GLN A 53 -16.27 11.90 -33.51
CA GLN A 53 -17.46 11.81 -34.36
C GLN A 53 -17.47 12.91 -35.42
N GLN A 54 -17.07 14.14 -35.07
CA GLN A 54 -16.92 15.24 -36.02
C GLN A 54 -15.78 15.00 -37.03
N GLN A 55 -14.65 14.45 -36.59
CA GLN A 55 -13.55 14.06 -37.48
C GLN A 55 -13.94 12.91 -38.41
N GLN A 56 -14.71 11.92 -37.94
CA GLN A 56 -15.23 10.84 -38.78
C GLN A 56 -16.26 11.36 -39.80
N GLN A 57 -17.06 12.37 -39.45
CA GLN A 57 -17.95 13.04 -40.40
C GLN A 57 -17.18 13.89 -41.42
N GLN A 58 -16.04 14.47 -41.05
CA GLN A 58 -15.17 15.24 -41.97
C GLN A 58 -14.31 14.33 -42.88
N GLN A 59 -13.98 13.11 -42.46
CA GLN A 59 -13.20 12.15 -43.26
C GLN A 59 -14.02 11.42 -44.34
N GLN A 60 -15.33 11.65 -44.45
CA GLN A 60 -16.17 11.13 -45.55
C GLN A 60 -16.10 11.96 -46.85
N GLN A 61 -15.10 12.81 -47.04
CA GLN A 61 -14.81 13.44 -48.35
C GLN A 61 -13.51 12.88 -48.98
N PRO A 62 -13.50 12.54 -50.29
CA PRO A 62 -12.38 11.80 -50.88
C PRO A 62 -11.33 12.71 -51.55
N ARG A 63 -10.06 12.53 -51.14
CA ARG A 63 -8.77 12.68 -51.90
C ARG A 63 -7.64 12.95 -50.90
N ALA A 64 -6.35 12.71 -51.11
CA ALA A 64 -5.52 11.82 -51.92
C ALA A 64 -4.05 12.19 -51.58
N THR A 65 -3.15 11.21 -51.59
CA THR A 65 -1.67 11.28 -51.77
C THR A 65 -0.73 11.83 -50.68
N ALA A 66 0.17 10.92 -50.26
CA ALA A 66 1.64 10.98 -50.28
C ALA A 66 2.46 11.50 -49.07
N ALA A 67 3.06 10.50 -48.40
CA ALA A 67 4.48 10.34 -47.99
C ALA A 67 5.22 11.46 -47.24
N THR A 68 5.86 11.11 -46.11
CA THR A 68 7.32 10.91 -46.00
C THR A 68 7.65 10.27 -44.64
N ALA A 69 8.37 9.15 -44.67
CA ALA A 69 8.89 8.43 -43.51
C ALA A 69 10.41 8.66 -43.41
N ALA A 70 10.88 9.21 -42.28
CA ALA A 70 12.30 9.21 -41.91
C ALA A 70 12.51 9.64 -40.44
N ALA A 71 12.38 8.69 -39.49
CA ALA A 71 12.96 8.77 -38.13
C ALA A 71 12.74 7.43 -37.39
N ALA A 72 13.53 6.39 -37.65
CA ALA A 72 13.25 5.04 -37.10
C ALA A 72 14.48 4.17 -36.73
N PRO A 73 15.42 4.65 -35.89
CA PRO A 73 16.18 3.67 -35.10
C PRO A 73 15.98 3.79 -33.57
N LEU A 74 15.73 4.99 -33.02
CA LEU A 74 15.63 5.19 -31.55
C LEU A 74 14.23 4.98 -30.97
N LEU A 75 13.18 5.09 -31.79
CA LEU A 75 11.80 4.83 -31.39
C LEU A 75 11.52 3.34 -31.17
N HIS A 76 12.26 2.45 -31.83
CA HIS A 76 11.95 1.03 -31.80
C HIS A 76 12.37 0.35 -30.49
N GLU A 77 13.45 0.84 -29.83
CA GLU A 77 13.88 0.35 -28.51
C GLU A 77 13.00 0.87 -27.38
N THR A 78 12.64 2.17 -27.39
CA THR A 78 11.69 2.75 -26.42
C THR A 78 10.30 2.14 -26.55
N GLN A 79 9.79 1.94 -27.77
CA GLN A 79 8.52 1.24 -28.00
C GLN A 79 8.56 -0.25 -27.64
N ALA A 80 9.73 -0.90 -27.69
CA ALA A 80 9.88 -2.30 -27.29
C ALA A 80 9.93 -2.46 -25.76
N ILE A 81 10.58 -1.53 -25.05
CA ILE A 81 10.61 -1.46 -23.59
C ILE A 81 9.19 -1.17 -23.05
N ASP A 82 8.48 -0.18 -23.62
CA ASP A 82 7.09 0.13 -23.26
C ASP A 82 6.16 -1.07 -23.45
N LYS A 83 6.29 -1.81 -24.56
CA LYS A 83 5.48 -3.01 -24.82
C LYS A 83 5.81 -4.16 -23.88
N ALA A 84 7.07 -4.33 -23.49
CA ALA A 84 7.48 -5.38 -22.55
C ALA A 84 7.01 -5.07 -21.12
N GLN A 85 7.13 -3.82 -20.69
CA GLN A 85 6.68 -3.34 -19.37
C GLN A 85 5.15 -3.38 -19.25
N TYR A 86 4.44 -2.89 -20.26
CA TYR A 86 2.97 -2.97 -20.33
C TYR A 86 2.48 -4.42 -20.30
N LYS A 87 3.17 -5.34 -21.00
CA LYS A 87 2.87 -6.77 -20.98
C LYS A 87 3.15 -7.40 -19.62
N GLN A 88 4.23 -7.03 -18.94
CA GLN A 88 4.55 -7.50 -17.59
C GLN A 88 3.55 -6.98 -16.56
N GLN A 89 3.08 -5.74 -16.71
CA GLN A 89 2.05 -5.13 -15.86
C GLN A 89 0.69 -5.80 -16.07
N GLN A 90 0.29 -6.06 -17.32
CA GLN A 90 -0.90 -6.86 -17.63
C GLN A 90 -0.81 -8.29 -17.08
N GLN A 91 0.38 -8.91 -17.11
CA GLN A 91 0.59 -10.23 -16.52
C GLN A 91 0.46 -10.21 -15.00
N CYS A 92 0.99 -9.19 -14.32
CA CYS A 92 0.77 -8.99 -12.89
C CYS A 92 -0.72 -8.78 -12.56
N GLN A 93 -1.42 -7.95 -13.34
CA GLN A 93 -2.86 -7.72 -13.16
C GLN A 93 -3.69 -8.99 -13.41
N GLN A 94 -3.36 -9.78 -14.43
CA GLN A 94 -4.04 -11.06 -14.73
C GLN A 94 -3.75 -12.13 -13.66
N ALA A 95 -2.51 -12.20 -13.17
CA ALA A 95 -2.13 -13.08 -12.07
C ALA A 95 -2.82 -12.68 -10.75
N GLU A 96 -3.04 -11.38 -10.53
CA GLU A 96 -3.77 -10.85 -9.38
C GLU A 96 -5.29 -11.10 -9.46
N GLN A 97 -5.90 -11.00 -10.64
CA GLN A 97 -7.35 -11.19 -10.86
C GLN A 97 -7.80 -12.65 -10.75
N SER A 98 -6.90 -13.60 -11.01
CA SER A 98 -7.18 -15.05 -10.94
C SER A 98 -7.45 -15.55 -9.52
N HIS A 99 -7.18 -14.71 -8.50
CA HIS A 99 -7.24 -15.11 -7.11
C HIS A 99 -7.98 -14.08 -6.26
N THR A 100 -9.18 -14.43 -5.80
CA THR A 100 -10.01 -13.58 -4.92
C THR A 100 -9.20 -13.11 -3.70
N TYR A 101 -9.21 -11.81 -3.42
CA TYR A 101 -8.63 -11.26 -2.20
C TYR A 101 -9.49 -11.65 -1.00
N PRO A 102 -8.85 -11.98 0.14
CA PRO A 102 -9.59 -12.32 1.33
C PRO A 102 -10.50 -11.15 1.74
N ALA A 103 -11.74 -11.46 2.10
CA ALA A 103 -12.66 -10.46 2.64
C ALA A 103 -12.08 -9.88 3.94
N PRO A 104 -12.25 -8.56 4.17
CA PRO A 104 -11.62 -7.91 5.30
C PRO A 104 -12.28 -8.39 6.58
N CYS A 105 -11.48 -8.90 7.52
CA CYS A 105 -11.88 -9.17 8.92
C CYS A 105 -13.28 -9.81 9.09
N SER A 106 -13.70 -10.69 8.18
CA SER A 106 -14.97 -11.42 8.29
C SER A 106 -14.87 -12.61 9.25
N GLY A 107 -13.69 -12.81 9.84
CA GLY A 107 -13.38 -13.82 10.84
C GLY A 107 -13.51 -13.30 12.29
N PRO A 108 -13.03 -14.08 13.27
CA PRO A 108 -13.14 -13.77 14.69
C PRO A 108 -12.22 -12.64 15.17
N VAL A 109 -11.25 -12.22 14.33
CA VAL A 109 -10.25 -11.20 14.67
C VAL A 109 -10.72 -9.82 14.21
N THR A 110 -10.79 -8.87 15.13
CA THR A 110 -11.14 -7.48 14.85
C THR A 110 -10.05 -6.76 14.07
N ALA A 111 -10.42 -5.73 13.31
CA ALA A 111 -9.45 -4.86 12.63
C ALA A 111 -8.40 -4.26 13.58
N ALA A 112 -8.78 -4.00 14.83
CA ALA A 112 -7.91 -3.45 15.86
C ALA A 112 -6.86 -4.47 16.36
N GLU A 113 -7.26 -5.73 16.56
CA GLU A 113 -6.34 -6.81 16.92
C GLU A 113 -5.36 -7.08 15.78
N ARG A 114 -5.84 -7.11 14.53
CA ARG A 114 -4.98 -7.22 13.35
C ARG A 114 -3.95 -6.09 13.31
N ALA A 115 -4.38 -4.83 13.46
CA ALA A 115 -3.46 -3.69 13.45
C ALA A 115 -2.41 -3.77 14.58
N SER A 116 -2.81 -4.19 15.78
CA SER A 116 -1.90 -4.39 16.92
C SER A 116 -0.85 -5.48 16.66
N VAL A 117 -1.24 -6.54 15.95
CA VAL A 117 -0.36 -7.66 15.61
C VAL A 117 0.60 -7.25 14.50
N VAL A 118 0.12 -6.60 13.44
CA VAL A 118 0.96 -6.06 12.36
C VAL A 118 1.96 -5.03 12.89
N ASP A 119 1.55 -4.21 13.86
CA ASP A 119 2.46 -3.27 14.55
C ASP A 119 3.59 -4.02 15.29
N SER A 120 3.24 -5.08 16.02
CA SER A 120 4.22 -5.92 16.71
C SER A 120 5.15 -6.64 15.73
N MET A 121 4.63 -7.13 14.60
CA MET A 121 5.44 -7.73 13.52
C MET A 121 6.40 -6.71 12.91
N THR A 122 5.95 -5.47 12.68
CA THR A 122 6.79 -4.40 12.15
C THR A 122 7.92 -4.05 13.11
N CYS A 123 7.63 -4.01 14.42
CA CYS A 123 8.63 -3.83 15.46
C CYS A 123 9.66 -4.97 15.47
N ALA A 124 9.20 -6.23 15.49
CA ALA A 124 10.06 -7.41 15.47
C ALA A 124 10.92 -7.49 14.21
N ALA A 125 10.36 -7.16 13.04
CA ALA A 125 11.10 -7.09 11.77
C ALA A 125 12.22 -6.04 11.82
N GLY A 126 11.98 -4.90 12.48
CA GLY A 126 13.02 -3.89 12.72
C GLY A 126 14.13 -4.39 13.64
N LEU A 127 13.78 -5.03 14.77
CA LEU A 127 14.74 -5.58 15.73
C LEU A 127 15.61 -6.69 15.15
N LEU A 128 15.03 -7.52 14.28
CA LEU A 128 15.71 -8.61 13.59
C LEU A 128 16.39 -8.17 12.27
N GLN A 129 16.31 -6.87 11.93
CA GLN A 129 16.85 -6.30 10.69
C GLN A 129 16.38 -7.02 9.41
N LEU A 130 15.12 -7.48 9.40
CA LEU A 130 14.55 -8.16 8.23
C LEU A 130 14.29 -7.16 7.08
N PRO A 131 14.44 -7.58 5.81
CA PRO A 131 14.09 -6.74 4.67
C PRO A 131 12.59 -6.47 4.66
N SER A 132 12.14 -5.31 4.15
CA SER A 132 10.70 -5.05 4.12
C SER A 132 9.93 -6.06 3.26
N ASP A 133 10.55 -6.71 2.26
CA ASP A 133 9.87 -7.76 1.47
C ASP A 133 9.40 -8.92 2.38
N ALA A 134 10.21 -9.31 3.38
CA ALA A 134 9.82 -10.28 4.41
C ALA A 134 8.64 -9.79 5.26
N LEU A 135 8.60 -8.50 5.61
CA LEU A 135 7.46 -7.92 6.34
C LEU A 135 6.17 -7.99 5.51
N PHE A 136 6.19 -7.54 4.25
CA PHE A 136 5.02 -7.59 3.37
C PHE A 136 4.54 -9.03 3.14
N LEU A 137 5.47 -9.97 2.93
CA LEU A 137 5.16 -11.39 2.79
C LEU A 137 4.53 -11.94 4.08
N SER A 138 5.09 -11.61 5.25
CA SER A 138 4.58 -12.07 6.54
C SER A 138 3.14 -11.63 6.81
N VAL A 139 2.79 -10.38 6.48
CA VAL A 139 1.42 -9.86 6.64
C VAL A 139 0.48 -10.53 5.62
N SER A 140 0.94 -10.78 4.40
CA SER A 140 0.16 -11.53 3.40
C SER A 140 -0.15 -12.96 3.88
N LEU A 141 0.82 -13.65 4.49
CA LEU A 141 0.61 -14.98 5.09
C LEU A 141 -0.42 -14.92 6.22
N LEU A 142 -0.28 -13.94 7.12
CA LEU A 142 -1.22 -13.72 8.22
C LEU A 142 -2.64 -13.51 7.69
N ASP A 143 -2.85 -12.59 6.75
CA ASP A 143 -4.18 -12.27 6.22
C ASP A 143 -4.83 -13.45 5.51
N ARG A 144 -4.05 -14.20 4.72
CA ARG A 144 -4.55 -15.40 4.03
C ARG A 144 -4.89 -16.53 4.98
N TYR A 145 -4.08 -16.70 6.04
CA TYR A 145 -4.33 -17.70 7.06
C TYR A 145 -5.60 -17.34 7.86
N LEU A 146 -5.73 -16.09 8.29
CA LEU A 146 -6.92 -15.57 8.98
C LEU A 146 -8.19 -15.71 8.13
N ALA A 147 -8.09 -15.55 6.81
CA ALA A 147 -9.22 -15.72 5.91
C ALA A 147 -9.68 -17.17 5.74
N ARG A 148 -8.81 -18.16 6.02
CA ARG A 148 -9.15 -19.59 6.00
C ARG A 148 -9.64 -20.09 7.35
N LEU A 149 -9.40 -19.36 8.44
CA LEU A 149 -9.93 -19.70 9.75
C LEU A 149 -11.44 -19.47 9.81
N SER A 150 -12.19 -20.52 10.17
CA SER A 150 -13.65 -20.47 10.40
C SER A 150 -14.00 -19.44 11.47
N THR A 151 -15.11 -18.73 11.25
CA THR A 151 -15.64 -17.56 12.01
C THR A 151 -16.07 -17.87 13.46
N THR A 152 -15.74 -19.03 14.01
CA THR A 152 -16.33 -19.57 15.25
C THR A 152 -15.37 -19.69 16.42
N ALA A 153 -14.06 -19.57 16.22
CA ALA A 153 -13.09 -19.64 17.31
C ALA A 153 -12.60 -18.22 17.64
N ALA A 154 -12.99 -17.68 18.81
CA ALA A 154 -12.34 -16.48 19.34
C ALA A 154 -10.83 -16.75 19.40
N ALA A 155 -10.04 -15.96 18.66
CA ALA A 155 -8.60 -16.13 18.64
C ALA A 155 -8.05 -15.60 19.98
N ASP A 156 -7.44 -16.48 20.76
CA ASP A 156 -6.66 -16.08 21.93
C ASP A 156 -5.54 -15.11 21.48
N ALA A 157 -5.37 -14.00 22.19
CA ALA A 157 -4.36 -13.00 21.88
C ALA A 157 -2.94 -13.60 21.89
N GLU A 158 -2.68 -14.59 22.75
CA GLU A 158 -1.41 -15.30 22.78
C GLU A 158 -1.21 -16.17 21.53
N ALA A 159 -2.26 -16.88 21.10
CA ALA A 159 -2.24 -17.67 19.87
C ALA A 159 -2.07 -16.80 18.62
N LEU A 160 -2.73 -15.64 18.57
CA LEU A 160 -2.60 -14.68 17.47
C LEU A 160 -1.19 -14.06 17.41
N SER A 161 -0.59 -13.77 18.57
CA SER A 161 0.80 -13.32 18.66
C SER A 161 1.76 -14.39 18.15
N LEU A 162 1.62 -15.65 18.60
CA LEU A 162 2.44 -16.77 18.13
C LEU A 162 2.30 -17.00 16.62
N LEU A 163 1.07 -16.92 16.10
CA LEU A 163 0.79 -17.01 14.67
C LEU A 163 1.52 -15.92 13.88
N SER A 164 1.53 -14.69 14.39
CA SER A 164 2.23 -13.57 13.75
C SER A 164 3.74 -13.78 13.73
N THR A 165 4.31 -14.31 14.83
CA THR A 165 5.72 -14.71 14.93
C THR A 165 6.05 -15.81 13.92
N ALA A 166 5.18 -16.81 13.79
CA ALA A 166 5.35 -17.90 12.83
C ALA A 166 5.32 -17.39 11.37
N CYS A 167 4.36 -16.52 11.02
CA CYS A 167 4.27 -15.92 9.69
C CYS A 167 5.52 -15.09 9.37
N LEU A 168 6.02 -14.32 10.34
CA LEU A 168 7.26 -13.55 10.19
C LEU A 168 8.48 -14.45 10.01
N TRP A 169 8.55 -15.56 10.75
CA TRP A 169 9.64 -16.52 10.66
C TRP A 169 9.65 -17.26 9.32
N ILE A 170 8.48 -17.69 8.83
CA ILE A 170 8.32 -18.27 7.48
C ILE A 170 8.81 -17.27 6.43
N ALA A 171 8.32 -16.03 6.47
CA ALA A 171 8.69 -15.01 5.49
C ALA A 171 10.19 -14.69 5.52
N ALA A 172 10.81 -14.65 6.71
CA ALA A 172 12.24 -14.46 6.84
C ALA A 172 13.03 -15.60 6.19
N LYS A 173 12.58 -16.86 6.33
CA LYS A 173 13.20 -18.02 5.67
C LYS A 173 13.08 -18.01 4.14
N PHE A 174 12.07 -17.32 3.60
CA PHE A 174 11.87 -17.19 2.16
C PHE A 174 12.70 -16.04 1.55
N GLU A 175 12.79 -14.91 2.24
CA GLU A 175 13.37 -13.68 1.69
C GLU A 175 14.85 -13.49 2.06
N GLN A 176 15.39 -14.18 3.06
CA GLN A 176 16.78 -14.03 3.49
C GLN A 176 17.62 -15.28 3.27
N CYS A 177 18.89 -15.05 2.91
CA CYS A 177 19.88 -16.11 2.83
C CYS A 177 20.29 -16.63 4.22
N VAL A 178 20.28 -15.77 5.25
CA VAL A 178 20.67 -16.11 6.63
C VAL A 178 19.57 -15.64 7.57
N VAL A 179 18.99 -16.58 8.30
CA VAL A 179 17.81 -16.34 9.14
C VAL A 179 18.21 -16.44 10.61
N PRO A 180 17.80 -15.48 11.47
CA PRO A 180 18.04 -15.58 12.90
C PRO A 180 17.46 -16.86 13.53
N LEU A 181 17.97 -17.25 14.69
CA LEU A 181 17.45 -18.38 15.45
C LEU A 181 15.99 -18.17 15.84
N SER A 182 15.22 -19.25 15.98
CA SER A 182 13.81 -19.19 16.40
C SER A 182 13.59 -18.47 17.74
N SER A 183 14.55 -18.57 18.66
CA SER A 183 14.54 -17.81 19.92
C SER A 183 14.61 -16.30 19.71
N CYS A 184 15.31 -15.82 18.67
CA CYS A 184 15.34 -14.39 18.37
C CYS A 184 13.97 -13.89 17.94
N PHE A 185 13.21 -14.67 17.16
CA PHE A 185 11.83 -14.33 16.76
C PHE A 185 10.87 -14.27 17.94
N LEU A 186 10.95 -15.23 18.87
CA LEU A 186 10.15 -15.23 20.10
C LEU A 186 10.47 -14.00 20.95
N THR A 187 11.76 -13.75 21.21
CA THR A 187 12.21 -12.60 22.01
C THR A 187 11.80 -11.27 21.36
N ALA A 188 11.98 -11.11 20.05
CA ALA A 188 11.59 -9.90 19.31
C ALA A 188 10.07 -9.65 19.35
N SER A 189 9.27 -10.72 19.43
CA SER A 189 7.81 -10.67 19.55
C SER A 189 7.33 -10.58 21.00
N ARG A 190 8.25 -10.31 21.95
CA ARG A 190 7.99 -10.22 23.41
C ARG A 190 7.43 -11.51 24.01
N GLN A 191 7.77 -12.67 23.42
CA GLN A 191 7.42 -13.99 23.91
C GLN A 191 8.63 -14.64 24.60
N CYS A 192 8.38 -15.48 25.61
CA CYS A 192 9.45 -16.20 26.30
C CYS A 192 10.10 -17.23 25.37
N SER A 193 11.43 -17.25 25.29
CA SER A 193 12.21 -18.21 24.48
C SER A 193 12.34 -19.59 25.14
N SER A 194 11.27 -20.09 25.76
CA SER A 194 11.26 -21.41 26.39
C SER A 194 11.32 -22.54 25.34
N PRO A 195 11.81 -23.74 25.68
CA PRO A 195 11.75 -24.91 24.80
C PRO A 195 10.33 -25.22 24.33
N HIS A 196 9.34 -25.04 25.22
CA HIS A 196 7.93 -25.22 24.91
C HIS A 196 7.45 -24.23 23.83
N ASN A 197 7.75 -22.94 23.96
CA ASN A 197 7.34 -21.93 22.99
C ASN A 197 8.02 -22.13 21.62
N ARG A 198 9.25 -22.65 21.60
CA ARG A 198 9.91 -23.04 20.34
C ARG A 198 9.19 -24.21 19.66
N GLN A 199 8.74 -25.20 20.43
CA GLN A 199 7.95 -26.32 19.89
C GLN A 199 6.61 -25.82 19.35
N LEU A 200 5.94 -24.93 20.09
CA LEU A 200 4.69 -24.29 19.63
C LEU A 200 4.90 -23.47 18.36
N LEU A 201 6.00 -22.72 18.25
CA LEU A 201 6.33 -21.95 17.06
C LEU A 201 6.53 -22.86 15.83
N VAL A 202 7.24 -23.98 15.99
CA VAL A 202 7.44 -24.97 14.91
C VAL A 202 6.12 -25.64 14.51
N ALA A 203 5.28 -25.99 15.48
CA ALA A 203 3.95 -26.55 15.21
C ALA A 203 3.05 -25.54 14.49
N CYS A 204 3.07 -24.29 14.93
CA CYS A 204 2.33 -23.20 14.30
C CYS A 204 2.80 -22.95 12.86
N GLU A 205 4.11 -22.94 12.61
CA GLU A 205 4.66 -22.87 11.26
C GLU A 205 4.11 -23.98 10.36
N ALA A 206 4.17 -25.24 10.81
CA ALA A 206 3.68 -26.37 10.03
C ALA A 206 2.18 -26.20 9.71
N HIS A 207 1.41 -25.73 10.69
CA HIS A 207 -0.02 -25.49 10.51
C HIS A 207 -0.31 -24.36 9.53
N VAL A 208 0.43 -23.24 9.58
CA VAL A 208 0.30 -22.14 8.60
C VAL A 208 0.62 -22.62 7.19
N LEU A 209 1.71 -23.36 7.00
CA LEU A 209 2.10 -23.87 5.69
C LEU A 209 1.09 -24.85 5.12
N GLN A 210 0.61 -25.79 5.94
CA GLN A 210 -0.45 -26.74 5.56
C GLN A 210 -1.75 -26.01 5.22
N ALA A 211 -2.16 -25.08 6.09
CA ALA A 211 -3.36 -24.29 5.88
C ALA A 211 -3.27 -23.36 4.66
N LEU A 212 -2.10 -23.15 4.06
CA LEU A 212 -1.89 -22.37 2.84
C LEU A 212 -1.49 -23.22 1.62
N ASP A 213 -1.59 -24.55 1.72
CA ASP A 213 -1.17 -25.51 0.68
C ASP A 213 0.29 -25.30 0.23
N TYR A 214 1.16 -24.89 1.16
CA TYR A 214 2.57 -24.53 0.92
C TYR A 214 2.78 -23.40 -0.12
N ARG A 215 1.72 -22.68 -0.51
CA ARG A 215 1.80 -21.55 -1.44
C ARG A 215 2.21 -20.28 -0.68
N VAL A 216 3.51 -20.12 -0.44
CA VAL A 216 4.02 -18.98 0.35
C VAL A 216 3.95 -17.67 -0.44
N VAL A 217 4.42 -17.63 -1.69
CA VAL A 217 4.40 -16.44 -2.55
C VAL A 217 3.50 -16.65 -3.77
N PRO A 218 2.16 -16.68 -3.63
CA PRO A 218 1.28 -16.86 -4.77
C PRO A 218 1.02 -15.56 -5.55
N ARG A 219 1.34 -14.40 -4.97
CA ARG A 219 0.96 -13.08 -5.51
C ARG A 219 2.05 -12.03 -5.22
N PRO A 220 2.19 -11.01 -6.07
CA PRO A 220 3.11 -9.90 -5.80
C PRO A 220 2.64 -9.09 -4.58
N THR A 221 3.59 -8.57 -3.82
CA THR A 221 3.31 -7.66 -2.70
C THR A 221 3.18 -6.22 -3.20
N ALA A 222 2.54 -5.34 -2.42
CA ALA A 222 2.44 -3.92 -2.79
C ALA A 222 3.83 -3.28 -2.94
N LYS A 223 4.81 -3.72 -2.14
CA LYS A 223 6.21 -3.31 -2.29
C LYS A 223 6.82 -3.76 -3.62
N ALA A 224 6.60 -5.01 -4.03
CA ALA A 224 7.08 -5.51 -5.33
C ALA A 224 6.45 -4.73 -6.49
N CYS A 225 5.14 -4.43 -6.40
CA CYS A 225 4.44 -3.62 -7.39
C CYS A 225 4.97 -2.17 -7.42
N LEU A 226 5.23 -1.57 -6.26
CA LEU A 226 5.82 -0.23 -6.18
C LEU A 226 7.19 -0.19 -6.86
N ARG A 227 8.05 -1.19 -6.63
CA ARG A 227 9.36 -1.29 -7.30
C ARG A 227 9.21 -1.31 -8.82
N ALA A 228 8.21 -2.02 -9.34
CA ALA A 228 7.93 -2.04 -10.78
C ALA A 228 7.42 -0.68 -11.30
N ILE A 229 6.55 0.00 -10.54
CA ILE A 229 6.05 1.35 -10.89
C ILE A 229 7.18 2.37 -10.92
N LEU A 230 8.07 2.35 -9.92
CA LEU A 230 9.24 3.25 -9.86
C LEU A 230 10.16 2.98 -11.04
N ALA A 231 10.50 1.73 -11.33
CA ALA A 231 11.33 1.38 -12.47
C ALA A 231 10.73 1.81 -13.82
N ALA A 232 9.40 1.78 -13.97
CA ALA A 232 8.71 2.29 -15.15
C ALA A 232 8.79 3.83 -15.24
N SER A 233 8.66 4.53 -14.11
CA SER A 233 8.78 6.00 -14.03
C SER A 233 10.20 6.50 -14.34
N ASP A 234 11.23 5.75 -13.93
CA ASP A 234 12.64 6.09 -14.13
C ASP A 234 13.05 5.99 -15.61
N ALA A 235 12.38 5.10 -16.36
CA ALA A 235 12.62 4.90 -17.78
C ALA A 235 12.06 6.05 -18.64
N GLU A 236 10.92 6.64 -18.26
CA GLU A 236 10.35 7.81 -18.93
C GLU A 236 11.05 9.12 -18.54
N SER A 237 11.56 9.18 -17.31
CA SER A 237 12.18 10.37 -16.74
C SER A 237 13.44 9.96 -16.01
N ALA A 238 14.61 10.20 -16.61
CA ALA A 238 15.95 9.88 -16.08
C ALA A 238 16.31 10.65 -14.79
N THR A 239 15.38 10.76 -13.83
CA THR A 239 15.38 11.74 -12.73
C THR A 239 14.93 11.18 -11.39
N VAL A 240 14.48 9.93 -11.29
CA VAL A 240 13.98 9.36 -10.02
C VAL A 240 14.89 8.21 -9.60
N PRO A 241 16.07 8.46 -9.00
CA PRO A 241 16.81 7.37 -8.37
C PRO A 241 15.95 6.71 -7.26
N ASP A 242 16.23 5.45 -6.92
CA ASP A 242 15.60 4.72 -5.79
C ASP A 242 15.62 5.49 -4.45
N SER A 243 16.48 6.51 -4.34
CA SER A 243 16.63 7.41 -3.20
C SER A 243 15.84 8.72 -3.30
N SER A 244 15.01 8.91 -4.34
CA SER A 244 14.23 10.13 -4.51
C SER A 244 13.27 10.32 -3.32
N PRO A 245 12.95 11.57 -2.94
CA PRO A 245 12.02 11.81 -1.84
C PRO A 245 10.65 11.16 -2.12
N MET A 246 10.21 11.17 -3.38
CA MET A 246 8.96 10.55 -3.78
C MET A 246 8.98 9.02 -3.63
N ALA A 247 10.05 8.34 -4.07
CA ALA A 247 10.19 6.89 -3.94
C ALA A 247 10.19 6.44 -2.46
N VAL A 248 10.93 7.17 -1.62
CA VAL A 248 10.97 6.92 -0.18
C VAL A 248 9.60 7.14 0.46
N CYS A 249 8.91 8.22 0.12
CA CYS A 249 7.58 8.51 0.63
C CYS A 249 6.54 7.46 0.18
N ALA A 250 6.63 6.97 -1.06
CA ALA A 250 5.77 5.91 -1.56
C ALA A 250 6.01 4.58 -0.82
N ALA A 251 7.27 4.25 -0.53
CA ALA A 251 7.62 3.06 0.25
C ALA A 251 7.07 3.16 1.69
N TYR A 252 7.16 4.35 2.31
CA TYR A 252 6.56 4.62 3.61
C TYR A 252 5.04 4.41 3.61
N LEU A 253 4.34 5.01 2.65
CA LEU A 253 2.89 4.85 2.51
C LEU A 253 2.49 3.39 2.28
N CYS A 254 3.27 2.64 1.48
CA CYS A 254 3.08 1.20 1.32
C CYS A 254 3.25 0.45 2.64
N GLU A 255 4.27 0.73 3.45
CA GLU A 255 4.45 0.06 4.75
C GLU A 255 3.32 0.39 5.73
N MET A 256 2.80 1.62 5.71
CA MET A 256 1.65 2.00 6.52
C MET A 256 0.35 1.31 6.08
N SER A 257 0.22 1.00 4.79
CA SER A 257 -0.94 0.28 4.25
C SER A 257 -1.18 -1.05 4.97
N LEU A 258 -0.11 -1.69 5.48
CA LEU A 258 -0.18 -2.96 6.19
C LEU A 258 -1.03 -2.89 7.46
N LEU A 259 -1.10 -1.72 8.11
CA LEU A 259 -1.89 -1.52 9.34
C LEU A 259 -3.40 -1.45 9.07
N GLU A 260 -3.81 -1.04 7.86
CA GLU A 260 -5.20 -0.74 7.55
C GLU A 260 -5.90 -1.93 6.87
N SER A 261 -6.75 -2.62 7.65
CA SER A 261 -7.54 -3.77 7.17
C SER A 261 -8.44 -3.46 5.98
N ARG A 262 -8.92 -2.22 5.83
CA ARG A 262 -9.77 -1.81 4.70
C ARG A 262 -9.02 -1.77 3.36
N LEU A 263 -7.68 -1.81 3.38
CA LEU A 263 -6.88 -1.88 2.16
C LEU A 263 -6.67 -3.32 1.65
N VAL A 264 -6.91 -4.34 2.48
CA VAL A 264 -6.76 -5.77 2.15
C VAL A 264 -7.57 -6.24 0.92
N PRO A 265 -8.80 -5.73 0.67
CA PRO A 265 -9.58 -6.14 -0.50
C PRO A 265 -9.07 -5.59 -1.83
N PHE A 266 -8.24 -4.54 -1.81
CA PHE A 266 -7.69 -3.94 -3.03
C PHE A 266 -6.49 -4.73 -3.54
N LEU A 267 -6.24 -4.62 -4.84
CA LEU A 267 -5.06 -5.25 -5.45
C LEU A 267 -3.77 -4.61 -4.89
N PRO A 268 -2.70 -5.38 -4.62
CA PRO A 268 -1.40 -4.86 -4.21
C PRO A 268 -0.86 -3.83 -5.21
N SER A 269 -1.06 -4.07 -6.51
CA SER A 269 -0.74 -3.10 -7.56
C SER A 269 -1.52 -1.78 -7.43
N GLN A 270 -2.80 -1.84 -7.08
CA GLN A 270 -3.65 -0.68 -6.86
C GLN A 270 -3.27 0.09 -5.59
N VAL A 271 -2.92 -0.61 -4.51
CA VAL A 271 -2.39 0.01 -3.27
C VAL A 271 -1.05 0.68 -3.53
N ALA A 272 -0.16 0.03 -4.28
CA ALA A 272 1.13 0.60 -4.67
C ALA A 272 0.99 1.86 -5.55
N ALA A 273 0.07 1.81 -6.53
CA ALA A 273 -0.25 2.96 -7.38
C ALA A 273 -0.83 4.12 -6.57
N ALA A 274 -1.73 3.84 -5.62
CA ALA A 274 -2.26 4.84 -4.71
C ALA A 274 -1.18 5.42 -3.79
N ALA A 275 -0.23 4.62 -3.32
CA ALA A 275 0.91 5.10 -2.54
C ALA A 275 1.86 5.98 -3.37
N PHE A 276 2.11 5.63 -4.64
CA PHE A 276 2.90 6.44 -5.57
C PHE A 276 2.25 7.81 -5.84
N ALA A 277 0.94 7.83 -6.12
CA ALA A 277 0.17 9.08 -6.26
C ALA A 277 0.09 9.87 -4.94
N GLY A 278 -0.05 9.20 -3.80
CA GLY A 278 -0.04 9.85 -2.49
C GLY A 278 1.31 10.48 -2.14
N ALA A 279 2.40 9.83 -2.53
CA ALA A 279 3.75 10.32 -2.34
C ALA A 279 4.01 11.58 -3.16
N SER A 280 3.53 11.64 -4.39
CA SER A 280 3.68 12.86 -5.22
C SER A 280 2.97 14.05 -4.58
N LEU A 281 1.76 13.84 -4.05
CA LEU A 281 1.00 14.84 -3.30
C LEU A 281 1.72 15.30 -2.03
N LEU A 282 2.25 14.38 -1.22
CA LEU A 282 2.89 14.72 0.06
C LEU A 282 4.22 15.44 -0.14
N THR A 283 4.99 15.06 -1.15
CA THR A 283 6.30 15.64 -1.48
C THR A 283 6.21 16.87 -2.39
N ALA A 284 5.00 17.25 -2.84
CA ALA A 284 4.76 18.31 -3.81
C ALA A 284 5.55 18.12 -5.12
N THR A 285 5.78 16.87 -5.51
CA THR A 285 6.39 16.54 -6.80
C THR A 285 5.30 16.49 -7.86
N PRO A 286 5.47 17.21 -8.99
CA PRO A 286 4.47 17.22 -10.04
C PRO A 286 4.41 15.83 -10.69
N LEU A 287 3.21 15.27 -10.77
CA LEU A 287 2.93 14.00 -11.43
C LEU A 287 1.71 14.18 -12.34
N ALA A 288 1.95 14.23 -13.65
CA ALA A 288 0.86 14.39 -14.61
C ALA A 288 0.00 13.12 -14.66
N HIS A 289 -1.31 13.28 -14.94
CA HIS A 289 -2.23 12.15 -15.07
C HIS A 289 -1.72 11.10 -16.08
N ARG A 290 -1.19 11.55 -17.22
CA ARG A 290 -0.63 10.66 -18.25
C ARG A 290 0.54 9.81 -17.72
N GLN A 291 1.43 10.40 -16.92
CA GLN A 291 2.57 9.69 -16.34
C GLN A 291 2.11 8.69 -15.26
N LEU A 292 1.11 9.05 -14.45
CA LEU A 292 0.49 8.14 -13.50
C LEU A 292 -0.14 6.94 -14.23
N MET A 293 -0.91 7.20 -15.29
CA MET A 293 -1.52 6.14 -16.10
C MET A 293 -0.49 5.26 -16.80
N ALA A 294 0.58 5.84 -17.35
CA ALA A 294 1.64 5.10 -18.01
C ALA A 294 2.42 4.19 -17.03
N SER A 295 2.78 4.71 -15.87
CA SER A 295 3.55 3.96 -14.85
C SER A 295 2.71 2.94 -14.08
N THR A 296 1.44 3.24 -13.78
CA THR A 296 0.60 2.41 -12.90
C THR A 296 -0.49 1.61 -13.62
N GLY A 297 -0.92 2.05 -14.81
CA GLY A 297 -2.05 1.48 -15.52
C GLY A 297 -3.42 1.76 -14.88
N TYR A 298 -3.49 2.59 -13.83
CA TYR A 298 -4.73 2.89 -13.09
C TYR A 298 -5.12 4.36 -13.19
N SER A 299 -6.41 4.61 -13.40
CA SER A 299 -6.95 5.98 -13.37
C SER A 299 -7.12 6.47 -11.94
N LEU A 300 -7.12 7.79 -11.76
CA LEU A 300 -7.36 8.39 -10.44
C LEU A 300 -8.72 8.02 -9.87
N ALA A 301 -9.74 7.81 -10.71
CA ALA A 301 -11.04 7.32 -10.28
C ALA A 301 -10.94 5.94 -9.60
N GLN A 302 -10.11 5.04 -10.14
CA GLN A 302 -9.85 3.71 -9.56
C GLN A 302 -8.98 3.80 -8.30
N LEU A 303 -8.06 4.76 -8.23
CA LEU A 303 -7.17 4.95 -7.07
C LEU A 303 -7.82 5.75 -5.93
N LYS A 304 -8.97 6.39 -6.16
CA LYS A 304 -9.66 7.27 -5.21
C LYS A 304 -9.79 6.68 -3.80
N GLN A 305 -10.40 5.51 -3.70
CA GLN A 305 -10.66 4.87 -2.41
C GLN A 305 -9.39 4.44 -1.67
N PRO A 306 -8.45 3.69 -2.29
CA PRO A 306 -7.22 3.29 -1.60
C PRO A 306 -6.35 4.50 -1.25
N LEU A 307 -6.29 5.53 -2.10
CA LEU A 307 -5.57 6.77 -1.81
C LEU A 307 -6.15 7.50 -0.59
N GLN A 308 -7.48 7.62 -0.50
CA GLN A 308 -8.15 8.21 0.67
C GLN A 308 -7.81 7.46 1.96
N LEU A 309 -7.84 6.14 1.93
CA LEU A 309 -7.49 5.30 3.08
C LEU A 309 -6.03 5.52 3.48
N LEU A 310 -5.09 5.46 2.55
CA LEU A 310 -3.66 5.68 2.81
C LEU A 310 -3.39 7.04 3.45
N LEU A 311 -3.94 8.11 2.88
CA LEU A 311 -3.72 9.45 3.43
C LEU A 311 -4.42 9.64 4.78
N SER A 312 -5.52 8.94 5.05
CA SER A 312 -6.15 8.94 6.37
C SER A 312 -5.28 8.26 7.45
N VAL A 313 -4.64 7.13 7.11
CA VAL A 313 -3.69 6.45 7.98
C VAL A 313 -2.48 7.35 8.22
N HIS A 314 -1.99 8.02 7.18
CA HIS A 314 -0.94 9.03 7.29
C HIS A 314 -1.28 10.15 8.25
N HIS A 315 -2.49 10.68 8.16
CA HIS A 315 -2.94 11.72 9.08
C HIS A 315 -2.94 11.26 10.54
N VAL A 316 -3.45 10.05 10.82
CA VAL A 316 -3.47 9.48 12.18
C VAL A 316 -2.06 9.28 12.72
N LEU A 317 -1.16 8.70 11.92
CA LEU A 317 0.23 8.48 12.34
C LEU A 317 0.98 9.81 12.53
N TYR A 318 0.72 10.80 11.68
CA TYR A 318 1.30 12.14 11.81
C TYR A 318 0.81 12.85 13.09
N GLN A 319 -0.46 12.73 13.46
CA GLN A 319 -0.95 13.27 14.75
C GLN A 319 -0.34 12.53 15.94
N GLY A 320 -0.15 11.21 15.81
CA GLY A 320 0.47 10.35 16.81
C GLY A 320 1.93 10.69 17.13
N ARG A 321 2.60 11.55 16.35
CA ARG A 321 3.97 12.03 16.63
C ARG A 321 4.11 12.80 17.95
N ALA A 322 3.01 13.33 18.48
CA ALA A 322 2.99 14.03 19.76
C ALA A 322 2.96 13.07 20.97
N LEU A 323 2.74 11.77 20.73
CA LEU A 323 2.70 10.75 21.78
C LEU A 323 4.11 10.30 22.17
N PRO A 324 4.28 9.74 23.39
CA PRO A 324 5.52 9.07 23.78
C PRO A 324 5.88 7.94 22.79
N GLN A 325 7.17 7.71 22.54
CA GLN A 325 7.65 6.74 21.55
C GLN A 325 7.02 5.35 21.73
N ASP A 326 6.88 4.87 22.96
CA ASP A 326 6.30 3.55 23.26
C ASP A 326 4.83 3.42 22.86
N SER A 327 4.12 4.55 22.75
CA SER A 327 2.71 4.60 22.33
C SER A 327 2.53 4.81 20.82
N MET A 328 3.60 5.08 20.09
CA MET A 328 3.56 5.22 18.63
C MET A 328 3.52 3.85 17.94
N TYR A 329 2.94 3.80 16.75
CA TYR A 329 3.09 2.63 15.88
C TYR A 329 4.57 2.46 15.49
N ALA A 330 5.03 1.21 15.45
CA ALA A 330 6.37 0.81 15.05
C ALA A 330 6.75 1.32 13.66
N THR A 331 5.82 1.34 12.70
CA THR A 331 6.04 1.92 11.37
C THR A 331 6.39 3.41 11.46
N ALA A 332 5.65 4.18 12.26
CA ALA A 332 5.93 5.60 12.45
C ALA A 332 7.28 5.81 13.15
N ARG A 333 7.58 5.05 14.22
CA ARG A 333 8.90 5.10 14.88
C ARG A 333 10.04 4.81 13.93
N ARG A 334 9.92 3.75 13.11
CA ARG A 334 10.94 3.30 12.15
C ARG A 334 11.27 4.40 11.15
N TYR A 335 10.25 5.07 10.61
CA TYR A 335 10.44 6.17 9.65
C TYR A 335 10.75 7.53 10.29
N MET A 336 10.69 7.66 11.62
CA MET A 336 11.19 8.84 12.35
C MET A 336 12.62 8.67 12.87
N ALA A 337 13.07 7.44 13.11
CA ALA A 337 14.40 7.14 13.65
C ALA A 337 15.47 6.87 12.56
N ALA A 338 15.07 6.59 11.31
CA ALA A 338 15.99 6.30 10.21
C ALA A 338 16.57 7.57 9.55
N ASP A 339 17.56 7.43 8.67
CA ASP A 339 18.10 8.55 7.85
C ASP A 339 17.04 9.25 6.96
N LYS A 340 15.87 8.63 6.85
CA LYS A 340 14.66 9.05 6.14
C LYS A 340 13.64 9.74 7.05
N ALA A 341 14.06 10.21 8.23
CA ALA A 341 13.23 10.83 9.28
C ALA A 341 12.27 11.91 8.77
N TRP A 342 12.67 12.65 7.73
CA TRP A 342 11.89 13.71 7.13
C TRP A 342 10.53 13.23 6.60
N VAL A 343 10.42 11.95 6.21
CA VAL A 343 9.20 11.37 5.64
C VAL A 343 8.12 11.20 6.71
N GLY A 344 8.49 10.69 7.88
CA GLY A 344 7.56 10.57 9.02
C GLY A 344 7.15 11.92 9.61
N LEU A 345 7.89 12.99 9.27
CA LEU A 345 7.61 14.38 9.67
C LEU A 345 6.85 15.18 8.59
N LEU A 346 6.53 14.58 7.44
CA LEU A 346 5.77 15.26 6.40
C LEU A 346 4.38 15.63 6.93
N PRO A 347 4.00 16.92 6.89
CA PRO A 347 2.68 17.34 7.33
C PRO A 347 1.60 16.59 6.58
N SER A 348 0.65 16.00 7.31
CA SER A 348 -0.54 15.42 6.69
C SER A 348 -1.32 16.50 5.94
N ILE A 349 -1.91 16.17 4.79
CA ILE A 349 -2.83 17.05 4.08
C ILE A 349 -4.13 17.09 4.88
N ALA A 350 -4.40 18.21 5.57
CA ALA A 350 -5.50 18.33 6.53
C ALA A 350 -6.67 19.21 6.04
N SER A 351 -6.49 19.98 4.96
CA SER A 351 -7.49 20.91 4.42
C SER A 351 -7.53 20.91 2.90
N THR A 352 -8.70 21.21 2.31
CA THR A 352 -8.84 21.52 0.87
C THR A 352 -7.93 22.65 0.43
N ASP A 353 -7.60 23.57 1.33
CA ASP A 353 -6.82 24.75 1.01
C ASP A 353 -5.31 24.51 0.99
N ASP A 354 -4.88 23.29 1.30
CA ASP A 354 -3.47 22.91 1.25
C ASP A 354 -2.89 23.20 -0.13
N GLN A 355 -1.81 23.99 -0.14
CA GLN A 355 -1.16 24.41 -1.38
C GLN A 355 -0.64 23.22 -2.18
N ARG A 356 -0.35 22.08 -1.55
CA ARG A 356 0.10 20.86 -2.26
C ARG A 356 -1.00 20.30 -3.15
N LEU A 357 -2.26 20.43 -2.74
CA LEU A 357 -3.41 20.07 -3.60
C LEU A 357 -3.70 21.12 -4.69
N LYS A 358 -3.10 22.31 -4.60
CA LYS A 358 -3.21 23.39 -5.61
C LYS A 358 -2.03 23.37 -6.59
N ARG A 359 -0.87 22.84 -6.18
CA ARG A 359 0.38 22.72 -6.96
C ARG A 359 0.55 21.36 -7.64
N ALA A 360 -0.09 20.32 -7.13
CA ALA A 360 -0.15 19.06 -7.83
C ALA A 360 -0.97 19.28 -9.09
N ASP A 361 -0.27 19.52 -10.21
CA ASP A 361 -0.79 19.50 -11.57
C ASP A 361 -1.23 18.08 -11.95
N ILE A 362 -2.14 17.51 -11.17
CA ILE A 362 -3.12 16.52 -11.62
C ILE A 362 -4.18 17.22 -12.51
N VAL A 363 -4.08 18.55 -12.67
CA VAL A 363 -5.16 19.47 -13.06
C VAL A 363 -4.85 20.23 -14.37
N ASN A 364 -3.98 19.74 -15.24
CA ASN A 364 -3.92 20.31 -16.60
C ASN A 364 -3.90 19.20 -17.66
N VAL A 365 -5.11 18.79 -18.07
CA VAL A 365 -5.46 18.54 -19.47
C VAL A 365 -6.70 19.38 -19.75
#